data_AF-F7R209-F1
#
_entry.id   AF-F7R209-F1
#
_cell.length_a   1.000
_cell.length_b   1.000
_cell.length_c   1.000
_cell.angle_alpha   90.00
_cell.angle_beta   90.00
_cell.angle_gamma   90.00
#
_symmetry.space_group_name_H-M   'P 1'
#
loop_
_entity.id
_entity.type
_entity.pdbx_description
1 polymer ?
#
loop_
_entity_poly.entity_id
_entity_poly.type
_entity_poly.pdbx_seq_one_letter_code
_entity_poly.pdbx_strand_id
1 'polypeptide(L)'
;MKRWAWWTIVGIVLAVFFVGYGYTRKAETQKYYNQAIEAGKQSIRDGNYDAAKLSYRDALKKKPNDDFATTVVDQLTDYQRGMKDMNNGKYADACQKFQRVANVDSGSSLLVQRSSGLATELKEVIKERKIFLKAYKKAKTLSENYEYTASNTKLAVILGYGSINESYYRDVYNNAKKLKEYNDRILRSLGYTVDDDSTDANKTRSQKYSKNTKQDVFSGISDSAASAAESKLTDAQVKQARKDLKAQGLNEKAFTDEQVRQVILRAKREGKSVKQVADEFK
;
A
#
# COMPACT_ATOMS: atom_id res chain seq x y z
N MET A 1 5.30 19.68 -9.27
CA MET A 1 3.92 20.01 -9.67
C MET A 1 3.03 18.84 -9.27
N LYS A 2 2.15 19.06 -8.27
CA LYS A 2 1.26 18.05 -7.69
C LYS A 2 0.17 17.70 -8.71
N ARG A 3 0.09 16.44 -9.14
CA ARG A 3 -1.00 15.92 -9.97
C ARG A 3 -2.03 15.29 -9.05
N TRP A 4 -2.85 16.13 -8.42
CA TRP A 4 -4.03 15.68 -7.67
C TRP A 4 -5.25 16.18 -8.42
N ALA A 5 -6.14 15.25 -8.78
CA ALA A 5 -7.59 15.39 -9.00
C ALA A 5 -8.01 14.56 -10.22
N TRP A 6 -8.63 13.40 -9.98
CA TRP A 6 -9.58 12.79 -10.92
C TRP A 6 -10.53 11.78 -10.24
N TRP A 7 -11.03 12.14 -9.06
CA TRP A 7 -12.20 11.47 -8.49
C TRP A 7 -13.26 12.49 -8.11
N THR A 8 -14.03 12.91 -9.10
CA THR A 8 -15.43 13.32 -8.93
C THR A 8 -16.13 13.20 -10.27
N ILE A 9 -17.21 12.40 -10.31
CA ILE A 9 -18.47 12.57 -11.04
C ILE A 9 -18.98 11.17 -11.38
N VAL A 10 -19.86 10.65 -10.52
CA VAL A 10 -20.91 9.73 -10.96
C VAL A 10 -22.20 10.33 -10.46
N GLY A 11 -22.93 10.93 -11.39
CA GLY A 11 -24.23 11.53 -11.13
C GLY A 11 -25.10 11.42 -12.37
N ILE A 12 -26.19 10.67 -12.20
CA ILE A 12 -27.50 10.81 -12.86
C ILE A 12 -27.80 9.86 -14.04
N VAL A 13 -28.58 8.83 -13.66
CA VAL A 13 -29.84 8.31 -14.23
C VAL A 13 -30.08 8.47 -15.75
N LEU A 14 -30.25 7.34 -16.45
CA LEU A 14 -30.88 7.29 -17.77
C LEU A 14 -32.13 6.40 -17.76
N ALA A 15 -33.27 7.02 -18.06
CA ALA A 15 -34.54 6.37 -18.33
C ALA A 15 -34.51 5.69 -19.72
N VAL A 16 -34.88 4.41 -19.76
CA VAL A 16 -34.95 3.61 -20.99
C VAL A 16 -36.39 3.60 -21.50
N PHE A 17 -36.64 4.21 -22.66
CA PHE A 17 -37.87 4.01 -23.42
C PHE A 17 -37.64 2.95 -24.50
N PHE A 18 -38.34 1.83 -24.37
CA PHE A 18 -38.47 0.79 -25.41
C PHE A 18 -39.68 1.10 -26.29
N VAL A 19 -39.52 1.10 -27.61
CA VAL A 19 -40.62 0.78 -28.55
C VAL A 19 -40.08 0.00 -29.76
N GLY A 20 -40.57 -1.25 -29.88
CA GLY A 20 -41.42 -1.73 -30.98
C GLY A 20 -40.89 -1.77 -32.42
N TYR A 21 -40.95 -2.98 -33.00
CA TYR A 21 -40.63 -3.40 -34.38
C TYR A 21 -41.46 -2.73 -35.50
N GLY A 22 -40.88 -2.66 -36.71
CA GLY A 22 -41.63 -2.42 -37.95
C GLY A 22 -40.74 -2.15 -39.17
N TYR A 23 -40.76 -3.05 -40.15
CA TYR A 23 -39.92 -3.11 -41.35
C TYR A 23 -40.28 -2.03 -42.40
N THR A 24 -39.64 -0.85 -42.36
CA THR A 24 -39.66 0.16 -43.45
C THR A 24 -38.41 1.06 -43.46
N ARG A 25 -37.17 0.57 -43.31
CA ARG A 25 -36.20 1.41 -42.56
C ARG A 25 -34.70 1.39 -42.95
N LYS A 26 -34.23 1.44 -44.21
CA LYS A 26 -32.76 1.60 -44.41
C LYS A 26 -32.24 2.93 -43.84
N ALA A 27 -32.91 4.05 -44.13
CA ALA A 27 -32.58 5.36 -43.57
C ALA A 27 -32.81 5.42 -42.05
N GLU A 28 -33.91 4.82 -41.56
CA GLU A 28 -34.21 4.85 -40.13
C GLU A 28 -33.28 3.94 -39.32
N THR A 29 -32.90 2.78 -39.84
CA THR A 29 -31.89 1.88 -39.24
C THR A 29 -30.55 2.59 -39.12
N GLN A 30 -30.14 3.36 -40.12
CA GLN A 30 -28.92 4.18 -40.05
C GLN A 30 -29.03 5.28 -38.99
N LYS A 31 -30.18 5.95 -38.88
CA LYS A 31 -30.42 6.97 -37.85
C LYS A 31 -30.32 6.38 -36.44
N TYR A 32 -30.93 5.23 -36.18
CA TYR A 32 -30.83 4.55 -34.88
C TYR A 32 -29.41 4.10 -34.57
N TYR A 33 -28.68 3.57 -35.56
CA TYR A 33 -27.27 3.22 -35.39
C TYR A 33 -26.45 4.46 -35.00
N ASN A 34 -26.58 5.57 -35.72
CA ASN A 34 -25.85 6.81 -35.42
C ASN A 34 -26.18 7.34 -34.02
N GLN A 35 -27.47 7.33 -33.63
CA GLN A 35 -27.89 7.73 -32.28
C GLN A 35 -27.28 6.84 -31.19
N ALA A 36 -27.24 5.53 -31.39
CA ALA A 36 -26.63 4.60 -30.46
C ALA A 36 -25.11 4.83 -30.33
N ILE A 37 -24.42 5.10 -31.44
CA ILE A 37 -22.99 5.44 -31.43
C ILE A 37 -22.74 6.74 -30.64
N GLU A 38 -23.50 7.80 -30.90
CA GLU A 38 -23.33 9.09 -30.20
C GLU A 38 -23.66 8.98 -28.72
N ALA A 39 -24.72 8.25 -28.35
CA ALA A 39 -25.03 7.93 -26.95
C ALA A 39 -23.89 7.14 -26.28
N GLY A 40 -23.28 6.19 -27.00
CA GLY A 40 -22.11 5.45 -26.53
C GLY A 40 -20.89 6.34 -26.30
N LYS A 41 -20.58 7.24 -27.24
CA LYS A 41 -19.49 8.23 -27.10
C LYS A 41 -19.73 9.17 -25.92
N GLN A 42 -20.95 9.67 -25.75
CA GLN A 42 -21.34 10.52 -24.62
C GLN A 42 -21.15 9.75 -23.30
N SER A 43 -21.63 8.52 -23.21
CA SER A 43 -21.48 7.67 -22.03
C SER A 43 -20.01 7.40 -21.68
N ILE A 44 -19.12 7.22 -22.68
CA ILE A 44 -17.66 7.13 -22.44
C ILE A 44 -17.13 8.45 -21.85
N ARG A 45 -17.52 9.59 -22.40
CA ARG A 45 -17.11 10.92 -21.89
C ARG A 45 -17.50 11.07 -20.42
N ASP A 46 -18.74 10.67 -20.10
CA ASP A 46 -19.33 10.73 -18.76
C ASP A 46 -18.81 9.66 -17.80
N GLY A 47 -17.99 8.71 -18.27
CA GLY A 47 -17.45 7.62 -17.45
C GLY A 47 -18.46 6.51 -17.14
N ASN A 48 -19.65 6.54 -17.76
CA ASN A 48 -20.64 5.49 -17.64
C ASN A 48 -20.37 4.36 -18.65
N TYR A 49 -19.38 3.52 -18.32
CA TYR A 49 -18.89 2.47 -19.23
C TYR A 49 -19.91 1.35 -19.49
N ASP A 50 -20.80 1.07 -18.54
CA ASP A 50 -21.88 0.08 -18.74
C ASP A 50 -22.92 0.60 -19.72
N ALA A 51 -23.37 1.86 -19.57
CA ALA A 51 -24.26 2.49 -20.54
C ALA A 51 -23.62 2.58 -21.92
N ALA A 52 -22.33 2.97 -21.99
CA ALA A 52 -21.59 2.99 -23.24
C ALA A 52 -21.61 1.62 -23.93
N LYS A 53 -21.28 0.55 -23.19
CA LYS A 53 -21.26 -0.82 -23.73
C LYS A 53 -22.63 -1.26 -24.21
N LEU A 54 -23.69 -0.91 -23.49
CA LEU A 54 -25.07 -1.16 -23.92
C LEU A 54 -25.38 -0.44 -25.24
N SER A 55 -25.06 0.86 -25.35
CA SER A 55 -25.31 1.63 -26.57
C SER A 55 -24.56 1.06 -27.80
N TYR A 56 -23.30 0.67 -27.65
CA TYR A 56 -22.56 0.04 -28.76
C TYR A 56 -23.12 -1.35 -29.11
N ARG A 57 -23.60 -2.13 -28.14
CA ARG A 57 -24.29 -3.40 -28.42
C ARG A 57 -25.62 -3.17 -29.15
N ASP A 58 -26.34 -2.10 -28.83
CA ASP A 58 -27.56 -1.73 -29.56
C ASP A 58 -27.26 -1.28 -30.99
N ALA A 59 -26.14 -0.59 -31.22
CA ALA A 59 -25.64 -0.30 -32.56
C ALA A 59 -25.35 -1.60 -33.35
N LEU A 60 -24.70 -2.59 -32.71
CA LEU A 60 -24.43 -3.89 -33.32
C LEU A 60 -25.70 -4.70 -33.62
N LYS A 61 -26.78 -4.56 -32.84
CA LYS A 61 -28.08 -5.18 -33.20
C LYS A 61 -28.63 -4.65 -34.53
N LYS A 62 -28.28 -3.41 -34.91
CA LYS A 62 -28.69 -2.79 -36.18
C LYS A 62 -27.70 -3.06 -37.31
N LYS A 63 -26.40 -3.15 -36.98
CA LYS A 63 -25.32 -3.47 -37.91
C LYS A 63 -24.37 -4.51 -37.29
N PRO A 64 -24.68 -5.83 -37.40
CA PRO A 64 -23.95 -6.89 -36.69
C PRO A 64 -22.47 -7.01 -37.03
N ASN A 65 -22.09 -6.63 -38.26
CA ASN A 65 -20.71 -6.73 -38.76
C ASN A 65 -20.02 -5.36 -38.77
N ASP A 66 -20.30 -4.50 -37.79
CA ASP A 66 -19.64 -3.21 -37.65
C ASP A 66 -18.35 -3.35 -36.84
N ASP A 67 -17.21 -3.29 -37.52
CA ASP A 67 -15.90 -3.46 -36.89
C ASP A 67 -15.65 -2.40 -35.81
N PHE A 68 -16.00 -1.13 -36.09
CA PHE A 68 -15.83 -0.04 -35.13
C PHE A 68 -16.58 -0.29 -33.82
N ALA A 69 -17.88 -0.55 -33.87
CA ALA A 69 -18.67 -0.80 -32.67
C ALA A 69 -18.22 -2.07 -31.94
N THR A 70 -17.81 -3.11 -32.66
CA THR A 70 -17.23 -4.33 -32.07
C THR A 70 -15.96 -4.01 -31.30
N THR A 71 -15.02 -3.28 -31.92
CA THR A 71 -13.77 -2.87 -31.28
C THR A 71 -14.02 -2.03 -30.03
N VAL A 72 -14.97 -1.09 -30.06
CA VAL A 72 -15.27 -0.28 -28.86
C VAL A 72 -15.86 -1.12 -27.72
N VAL A 73 -16.69 -2.13 -28.02
CA VAL A 73 -17.20 -3.07 -27.00
C VAL A 73 -16.06 -3.85 -26.34
N ASP A 74 -15.06 -4.28 -27.13
CA ASP A 74 -13.89 -4.98 -26.61
C ASP A 74 -13.00 -4.05 -25.78
N GLN A 75 -12.75 -2.83 -26.24
CA GLN A 75 -12.05 -1.79 -25.48
C GLN A 75 -12.73 -1.52 -24.14
N LEU A 76 -14.06 -1.33 -24.12
CA LEU A 76 -14.81 -1.13 -22.88
C LEU A 76 -14.68 -2.33 -21.95
N THR A 77 -14.73 -3.55 -22.49
CA THR A 77 -14.61 -4.77 -21.70
C THR A 77 -13.24 -4.91 -21.06
N ASP A 78 -12.16 -4.66 -21.80
CA ASP A 78 -10.80 -4.67 -21.22
C ASP A 78 -10.58 -3.51 -20.25
N TYR A 79 -11.09 -2.32 -20.56
CA TYR A 79 -11.00 -1.15 -19.69
C TYR A 79 -11.67 -1.40 -18.34
N GLN A 80 -12.91 -1.89 -18.34
CA GLN A 80 -13.66 -2.21 -17.11
C GLN A 80 -12.98 -3.32 -16.30
N ARG A 81 -12.43 -4.35 -16.96
CA ARG A 81 -11.64 -5.38 -16.29
C ARG A 81 -10.36 -4.80 -15.68
N GLY A 82 -9.68 -3.88 -16.38
CA GLY A 82 -8.50 -3.18 -15.88
C GLY A 82 -8.82 -2.36 -14.62
N MET A 83 -9.93 -1.61 -14.64
CA MET A 83 -10.42 -0.86 -13.48
C MET A 83 -10.71 -1.77 -12.29
N LYS A 84 -11.37 -2.92 -12.52
CA LYS A 84 -11.65 -3.91 -11.48
C LYS A 84 -10.37 -4.48 -10.89
N ASP A 85 -9.40 -4.85 -11.72
CA ASP A 85 -8.11 -5.39 -11.27
C ASP A 85 -7.30 -4.36 -10.49
N MET A 86 -7.32 -3.09 -10.91
CA MET A 86 -6.70 -1.98 -10.20
C MET A 86 -7.30 -1.82 -8.79
N ASN A 87 -8.63 -1.83 -8.68
CA ASN A 87 -9.33 -1.74 -7.39
C ASN A 87 -9.04 -2.94 -6.48
N ASN A 88 -8.76 -4.11 -7.07
CA ASN A 88 -8.40 -5.32 -6.34
C ASN A 88 -6.90 -5.42 -6.03
N GLY A 89 -6.11 -4.38 -6.32
CA GLY A 89 -4.65 -4.38 -6.10
C GLY A 89 -3.85 -5.22 -7.10
N LYS A 90 -4.47 -5.74 -8.16
CA LYS A 90 -3.84 -6.55 -9.21
C LYS A 90 -3.24 -5.63 -10.28
N TYR A 91 -2.31 -4.78 -9.87
CA TYR A 91 -1.81 -3.68 -10.71
C TYR A 91 -1.13 -4.15 -12.01
N ALA A 92 -0.45 -5.30 -11.98
CA ALA A 92 0.15 -5.87 -13.19
C ALA A 92 -0.92 -6.30 -14.22
N ASP A 93 -1.96 -7.00 -13.76
CA ASP A 93 -3.07 -7.45 -14.60
C ASP A 93 -3.87 -6.26 -15.16
N ALA A 94 -4.05 -5.22 -14.35
CA ALA A 94 -4.69 -3.97 -14.75
C ALA A 94 -3.86 -3.22 -15.79
N CYS A 95 -2.55 -3.09 -15.56
CA CYS A 95 -1.62 -2.45 -16.49
C CYS A 95 -1.65 -3.13 -17.87
N GLN A 96 -1.60 -4.46 -17.92
CA GLN A 96 -1.71 -5.21 -19.18
C GLN A 96 -3.05 -4.97 -19.89
N LYS A 97 -4.16 -4.91 -19.16
CA LYS A 97 -5.49 -4.63 -19.72
C LYS A 97 -5.56 -3.24 -20.32
N PHE A 98 -5.05 -2.23 -19.61
CA PHE A 98 -5.00 -0.87 -20.14
C PHE A 98 -4.03 -0.74 -21.32
N GLN A 99 -2.91 -1.45 -21.33
CA GLN A 99 -2.01 -1.51 -22.49
C GLN A 99 -2.70 -2.08 -23.72
N ARG A 100 -3.50 -3.16 -23.57
CA ARG A 100 -4.28 -3.69 -24.68
C ARG A 100 -5.23 -2.65 -25.27
N VAL A 101 -5.99 -1.94 -24.42
CA VAL A 101 -6.89 -0.86 -24.89
C VAL A 101 -6.12 0.31 -25.51
N ALA A 102 -4.96 0.65 -24.98
CA ALA A 102 -4.11 1.75 -25.46
C ALA A 102 -3.44 1.45 -26.81
N ASN A 103 -3.28 0.17 -27.17
CA ASN A 103 -2.62 -0.26 -28.40
C ASN A 103 -3.63 -0.59 -29.52
N VAL A 104 -4.90 -0.25 -29.35
CA VAL A 104 -5.92 -0.45 -30.39
C VAL A 104 -5.94 0.76 -31.32
N ASP A 105 -5.69 0.52 -32.61
CA ASP A 105 -5.63 1.58 -33.64
C ASP A 105 -7.01 2.05 -34.14
N SER A 106 -8.04 1.21 -33.97
CA SER A 106 -9.44 1.50 -34.33
C SER A 106 -10.34 1.56 -33.10
N GLY A 107 -11.40 2.38 -33.12
CA GLY A 107 -12.35 2.50 -32.01
C GLY A 107 -12.28 3.83 -31.27
N SER A 108 -12.44 3.82 -29.94
CA SER A 108 -12.59 5.03 -29.13
C SER A 108 -11.23 5.62 -28.74
N SER A 109 -10.86 6.73 -29.37
CA SER A 109 -9.64 7.48 -29.05
C SER A 109 -9.57 7.94 -27.59
N LEU A 110 -10.72 8.25 -26.97
CA LEU A 110 -10.79 8.62 -25.56
C LEU A 110 -10.44 7.45 -24.63
N LEU A 111 -10.88 6.23 -24.96
CA LEU A 111 -10.50 5.04 -24.20
C LEU A 111 -9.01 4.72 -24.37
N VAL A 112 -8.48 4.85 -25.59
CA VAL A 112 -7.04 4.72 -25.86
C VAL A 112 -6.24 5.69 -24.99
N GLN A 113 -6.59 6.98 -25.02
CA GLN A 113 -5.91 8.02 -24.24
C GLN A 113 -5.95 7.74 -22.73
N ARG A 114 -7.14 7.46 -22.18
CA ARG A 114 -7.31 7.17 -20.74
C ARG A 114 -6.51 5.92 -20.34
N SER A 115 -6.56 4.87 -21.15
CA SER A 115 -5.85 3.62 -20.87
C SER A 115 -4.34 3.78 -20.93
N SER A 116 -3.82 4.56 -21.87
CA SER A 116 -2.40 4.87 -21.95
C SER A 116 -1.90 5.59 -20.68
N GLY A 117 -2.68 6.56 -20.20
CA GLY A 117 -2.41 7.25 -18.93
C GLY A 117 -2.37 6.29 -17.75
N LEU A 118 -3.40 5.46 -17.58
CA LEU A 118 -3.49 4.47 -16.50
C LEU A 118 -2.39 3.40 -16.58
N ALA A 119 -2.07 2.92 -17.78
CA ALA A 119 -0.98 1.96 -17.97
C ALA A 119 0.38 2.54 -17.54
N THR A 120 0.62 3.81 -17.87
CA THR A 120 1.86 4.52 -17.49
C THR A 120 1.94 4.70 -15.98
N GLU A 121 0.87 5.19 -15.36
CA GLU A 121 0.78 5.34 -13.91
C GLU A 121 1.00 4.01 -13.19
N LEU A 122 0.30 2.96 -13.59
CA LEU A 122 0.44 1.63 -12.98
C LEU A 122 1.84 1.04 -13.16
N LYS A 123 2.54 1.36 -14.27
CA LYS A 123 3.92 0.92 -14.47
C LYS A 123 4.86 1.48 -13.41
N GLU A 124 4.67 2.74 -13.00
CA GLU A 124 5.44 3.34 -11.90
C GLU A 124 5.01 2.78 -10.54
N VAL A 125 3.70 2.68 -10.29
CA VAL A 125 3.16 2.07 -9.06
C VAL A 125 3.71 0.67 -8.83
N ILE A 126 3.77 -0.18 -9.87
CA ILE A 126 4.32 -1.55 -9.76
C ILE A 126 5.79 -1.53 -9.30
N LYS A 127 6.60 -0.62 -9.84
CA LYS A 127 8.02 -0.48 -9.46
C LYS A 127 8.16 0.01 -8.02
N GLU A 128 7.44 1.07 -7.65
CA GLU A 128 7.46 1.67 -6.32
C GLU A 128 7.00 0.66 -5.26
N ARG A 129 5.87 -0.02 -5.50
CA ARG A 129 5.37 -1.08 -4.61
C ARG A 129 6.39 -2.19 -4.42
N LYS A 130 7.12 -2.60 -5.47
CA LYS A 130 8.18 -3.62 -5.34
C LYS A 130 9.28 -3.17 -4.36
N ILE A 131 9.64 -1.89 -4.37
CA ILE A 131 10.61 -1.32 -3.44
C ILE A 131 10.05 -1.33 -2.02
N PHE A 132 8.84 -0.83 -1.81
CA PHE A 132 8.21 -0.78 -0.48
C PHE A 132 7.98 -2.16 0.11
N LEU A 133 7.50 -3.13 -0.68
CA LEU A 133 7.31 -4.51 -0.22
C LEU A 133 8.65 -5.17 0.16
N LYS A 134 9.73 -4.90 -0.58
CA LYS A 134 11.08 -5.38 -0.24
C LYS A 134 11.60 -4.74 1.05
N ALA A 135 11.40 -3.43 1.23
CA ALA A 135 11.76 -2.71 2.44
C ALA A 135 10.97 -3.25 3.65
N TYR A 136 9.67 -3.45 3.49
CA TYR A 136 8.80 -3.99 4.53
C TYR A 136 9.19 -5.41 4.92
N LYS A 137 9.45 -6.30 3.94
CA LYS A 137 9.92 -7.66 4.21
C LYS A 137 11.21 -7.66 5.03
N LYS A 138 12.17 -6.81 4.68
CA LYS A 138 13.41 -6.64 5.46
C LYS A 138 13.16 -6.10 6.85
N ALA A 139 12.30 -5.09 7.00
CA ALA A 139 11.93 -4.54 8.30
C ALA A 139 11.29 -5.61 9.20
N LYS A 140 10.40 -6.44 8.63
CA LYS A 140 9.76 -7.54 9.34
C LYS A 140 10.78 -8.56 9.86
N THR A 141 11.70 -9.02 9.01
CA THR A 141 12.78 -9.93 9.43
C THR A 141 13.68 -9.32 10.51
N LEU A 142 14.02 -8.03 10.41
CA LEU A 142 14.81 -7.34 11.44
C LEU A 142 14.05 -7.28 12.78
N SER A 143 12.75 -6.97 12.76
CA SER A 143 11.91 -6.95 13.97
C SER A 143 11.76 -8.34 14.59
N GLU A 144 11.58 -9.38 13.76
CA GLU A 144 11.56 -10.79 14.19
C GLU A 144 12.89 -11.23 14.83
N ASN A 145 14.01 -10.65 14.38
CA ASN A 145 15.35 -10.86 14.93
C ASN A 145 15.71 -9.87 16.06
N TYR A 146 14.73 -9.17 16.62
CA TYR A 146 14.88 -8.19 17.71
C TYR A 146 15.72 -6.94 17.36
N GLU A 147 16.00 -6.71 16.09
CA GLU A 147 16.71 -5.53 15.58
C GLU A 147 15.73 -4.38 15.27
N TYR A 148 15.04 -3.89 16.30
CA TYR A 148 13.93 -2.93 16.16
C TYR A 148 14.34 -1.58 15.56
N THR A 149 15.51 -1.03 15.94
CA THR A 149 16.03 0.24 15.37
C THR A 149 16.37 0.10 13.88
N ALA A 150 16.98 -1.02 13.50
CA ALA A 150 17.28 -1.31 12.10
C ALA A 150 15.99 -1.54 11.29
N SER A 151 15.01 -2.22 11.90
CA SER A 151 13.67 -2.38 11.34
C SER A 151 13.02 -1.01 11.06
N ASN A 152 12.98 -0.12 12.06
CA ASN A 152 12.44 1.23 11.92
C ASN A 152 13.15 2.06 10.84
N THR A 153 14.47 1.92 10.71
CA THR A 153 15.23 2.56 9.62
C THR A 153 14.76 2.10 8.24
N LYS A 154 14.38 0.83 8.09
CA LYS A 154 13.79 0.33 6.83
C LYS A 154 12.34 0.80 6.64
N LEU A 155 11.57 0.94 7.71
CA LEU A 155 10.20 1.46 7.66
C LEU A 155 10.16 2.94 7.28
N ALA A 156 11.16 3.73 7.64
CA ALA A 156 11.28 5.14 7.23
C ALA A 156 11.33 5.32 5.70
N VAL A 157 11.88 4.35 4.95
CA VAL A 157 11.88 4.36 3.48
C VAL A 157 10.46 4.31 2.90
N ILE A 158 9.53 3.67 3.62
CA ILE A 158 8.13 3.55 3.23
C ILE A 158 7.37 4.78 3.73
N LEU A 159 7.45 5.03 5.05
CA LEU A 159 6.64 6.04 5.72
C LEU A 159 7.04 7.49 5.37
N GLY A 160 8.30 7.71 4.99
CA GLY A 160 8.80 9.01 4.53
C GLY A 160 8.52 9.31 3.06
N TYR A 161 7.92 8.37 2.31
CA TYR A 161 7.60 8.59 0.90
C TYR A 161 6.36 9.51 0.76
N GLY A 162 6.52 10.64 0.07
CA GLY A 162 5.52 11.71 0.06
C GLY A 162 4.13 11.31 -0.49
N SER A 163 4.06 10.29 -1.34
CA SER A 163 2.81 9.76 -1.92
C SER A 163 2.37 8.43 -1.27
N ILE A 164 2.94 8.03 -0.13
CA ILE A 164 2.64 6.72 0.49
C ILE A 164 1.18 6.60 0.97
N ASN A 165 0.47 7.71 1.11
CA ASN A 165 -0.93 7.76 1.50
C ASN A 165 -1.91 7.53 0.33
N GLU A 166 -1.43 7.45 -0.91
CA GLU A 166 -2.27 7.15 -2.06
C GLU A 166 -2.88 5.75 -1.94
N SER A 167 -4.08 5.56 -2.52
CA SER A 167 -4.85 4.31 -2.42
C SER A 167 -4.03 3.09 -2.88
N TYR A 168 -3.17 3.30 -3.88
CA TYR A 168 -2.23 2.31 -4.40
C TYR A 168 -1.33 1.70 -3.34
N TYR A 169 -0.98 2.43 -2.28
CA TYR A 169 0.01 2.04 -1.26
C TYR A 169 -0.60 1.77 0.13
N ARG A 170 -1.92 1.91 0.27
CA ARG A 170 -2.62 1.86 1.56
C ARG A 170 -2.28 0.63 2.40
N ASP A 171 -2.18 -0.55 1.78
CA ASP A 171 -1.85 -1.79 2.46
C ASP A 171 -0.43 -1.79 3.04
N VAL A 172 0.57 -1.43 2.23
CA VAL A 172 1.98 -1.39 2.66
C VAL A 172 2.22 -0.27 3.68
N TYR A 173 1.55 0.87 3.52
CA TYR A 173 1.55 1.96 4.50
C TYR A 173 1.04 1.49 5.86
N ASN A 174 -0.16 0.90 5.90
CA ASN A 174 -0.78 0.43 7.14
C ASN A 174 0.07 -0.64 7.84
N ASN A 175 0.63 -1.57 7.06
CA ASN A 175 1.50 -2.61 7.59
C ASN A 175 2.81 -2.02 8.16
N ALA A 176 3.42 -1.09 7.44
CA ALA A 176 4.63 -0.40 7.89
C ALA A 176 4.39 0.41 9.17
N LYS A 177 3.27 1.15 9.25
CA LYS A 177 2.89 1.92 10.42
C LYS A 177 2.71 1.03 11.65
N LYS A 178 1.92 -0.06 11.52
CA LYS A 178 1.71 -1.03 12.61
C LYS A 178 3.01 -1.67 13.09
N LEU A 179 3.90 -2.04 12.18
CA LEU A 179 5.19 -2.63 12.56
C LEU A 179 6.08 -1.61 13.28
N LYS A 180 6.07 -0.34 12.84
CA LYS A 180 6.80 0.73 13.53
C LYS A 180 6.25 0.93 14.94
N GLU A 181 4.93 1.02 15.10
CA GLU A 181 4.28 1.15 16.41
C GLU A 181 4.62 -0.01 17.36
N TYR A 182 4.67 -1.24 16.84
CA TYR A 182 5.12 -2.41 17.58
C TYR A 182 6.58 -2.27 18.03
N ASN A 183 7.49 -1.98 17.09
CA ASN A 183 8.91 -1.79 17.38
C ASN A 183 9.14 -0.67 18.40
N ASP A 184 8.47 0.46 18.24
CA ASP A 184 8.55 1.63 19.12
C ASP A 184 8.10 1.30 20.54
N ARG A 185 7.03 0.52 20.70
CA ARG A 185 6.58 0.03 22.01
C ARG A 185 7.65 -0.80 22.70
N ILE A 186 8.29 -1.71 21.96
CA ILE A 186 9.37 -2.52 22.51
C ILE A 186 10.58 -1.67 22.86
N LEU A 187 11.01 -0.78 21.97
CA LEU A 187 12.14 0.14 22.22
C LEU A 187 11.91 1.01 23.47
N ARG A 188 10.70 1.57 23.64
CA ARG A 188 10.33 2.31 24.86
C ARG A 188 10.41 1.44 26.12
N SER A 189 9.97 0.18 26.03
CA SER A 189 10.06 -0.77 27.15
C SER A 189 11.50 -1.18 27.52
N LEU A 190 12.46 -0.88 26.64
CA LEU A 190 13.90 -1.13 26.81
C LEU A 190 14.67 0.16 27.17
N GLY A 191 13.95 1.25 27.50
CA GLY A 191 14.55 2.53 27.88
C GLY A 191 15.04 3.39 26.72
N TYR A 192 14.80 3.01 25.46
CA TYR A 192 15.14 3.84 24.30
C TYR A 192 14.13 4.97 24.11
N THR A 193 14.63 6.16 23.77
CA THR A 193 13.79 7.25 23.26
C THR A 193 13.51 6.98 21.78
N VAL A 194 12.23 7.02 21.40
CA VAL A 194 11.81 6.90 20.00
C VAL A 194 11.04 8.14 19.60
N ASP A 195 11.32 8.63 18.39
CA ASP A 195 10.64 9.79 17.82
C ASP A 195 9.15 9.50 17.66
N ASP A 196 8.35 10.31 18.35
CA ASP A 196 6.90 10.19 18.32
C ASP A 196 6.38 10.89 17.06
N ASP A 197 6.32 10.12 15.97
CA ASP A 197 5.69 10.52 14.70
C ASP A 197 4.15 10.47 14.79
N SER A 198 3.60 10.50 16.01
CA SER A 198 2.17 10.64 16.26
C SER A 198 1.69 11.99 15.74
N THR A 199 1.34 12.03 14.46
CA THR A 199 0.38 12.97 13.92
C THR A 199 -1.02 12.60 14.43
N ASP A 200 -1.23 12.66 15.74
CA ASP A 200 -2.54 13.01 16.28
C ASP A 200 -2.53 14.54 16.44
N ALA A 201 -3.01 15.19 15.39
CA ALA A 201 -3.45 16.57 15.49
C ALA A 201 -4.64 16.62 16.44
N ASN A 202 -4.39 16.69 17.75
CA ASN A 202 -5.09 17.52 18.74
C ASN A 202 -4.72 17.12 20.19
N LYS A 203 -3.65 17.70 20.74
CA LYS A 203 -3.65 18.19 22.13
C LYS A 203 -2.49 19.17 22.35
N THR A 204 -2.87 20.44 22.35
CA THR A 204 -2.29 21.56 23.12
C THR A 204 -0.76 21.76 23.10
N ARG A 205 -0.34 22.53 22.10
CA ARG A 205 0.62 23.65 22.18
C ARG A 205 1.14 23.99 23.59
N SER A 206 2.44 23.82 23.81
CA SER A 206 3.29 24.87 24.39
C SER A 206 4.71 24.80 23.83
N GLN A 207 5.13 25.97 23.36
CA GLN A 207 6.34 26.27 22.60
C GLN A 207 7.61 26.10 23.45
N LYS A 208 8.75 25.75 22.82
CA LYS A 208 9.81 26.72 22.49
C LYS A 208 10.99 26.05 21.78
N TYR A 209 11.45 26.72 20.72
CA TYR A 209 12.79 26.61 20.15
C TYR A 209 13.87 26.87 21.21
N SER A 210 14.98 26.13 21.20
CA SER A 210 16.32 26.73 21.22
C SER A 210 17.43 25.77 20.81
N LYS A 211 18.41 26.32 20.10
CA LYS A 211 19.72 25.75 19.76
C LYS A 211 20.65 25.68 20.98
N ASN A 212 21.69 24.86 20.83
CA ASN A 212 23.02 24.88 21.45
C ASN A 212 23.27 24.20 22.82
N THR A 213 24.14 23.17 22.74
CA THR A 213 25.44 23.03 23.42
C THR A 213 25.51 22.81 24.95
N LYS A 214 26.12 21.66 25.29
CA LYS A 214 26.83 21.27 26.53
C LYS A 214 26.01 21.06 27.82
N GLN A 215 26.02 19.79 28.25
CA GLN A 215 26.37 19.30 29.59
C GLN A 215 26.12 20.27 30.74
N ASP A 216 25.11 19.97 31.59
CA ASP A 216 25.28 19.92 33.05
C ASP A 216 24.03 19.39 33.79
N VAL A 217 24.31 18.45 34.70
CA VAL A 217 23.80 18.32 36.08
C VAL A 217 22.34 17.90 36.36
N PHE A 218 22.26 16.64 36.80
CA PHE A 218 21.43 16.03 37.86
C PHE A 218 20.69 16.97 38.84
N SER A 219 19.35 16.85 38.91
CA SER A 219 18.54 16.70 40.15
C SER A 219 17.03 16.75 39.82
N GLY A 220 16.32 15.61 39.85
CA GLY A 220 15.23 15.33 40.81
C GLY A 220 13.85 15.37 40.09
N ILE A 221 12.88 14.46 40.26
CA ILE A 221 12.50 13.59 41.38
C ILE A 221 11.73 12.36 40.82
N SER A 222 12.11 11.19 41.37
CA SER A 222 11.37 9.97 41.71
C SER A 222 10.20 9.46 40.84
N ASP A 223 10.46 8.36 40.13
CA ASP A 223 9.56 7.20 40.04
C ASP A 223 10.36 5.91 40.33
N SER A 224 10.56 5.69 41.63
CA SER A 224 11.30 4.57 42.22
C SER A 224 10.38 3.37 42.41
N ALA A 225 10.05 2.64 41.33
CA ALA A 225 9.47 1.30 41.46
C ALA A 225 9.64 0.43 40.20
N ALA A 226 9.70 1.02 38.99
CA ALA A 226 9.88 0.26 37.74
C ALA A 226 11.35 0.18 37.27
N SER A 227 12.23 1.03 37.79
CA SER A 227 13.64 1.17 37.40
C SER A 227 14.62 0.24 38.14
N ALA A 228 14.13 -0.62 39.05
CA ALA A 228 15.00 -1.53 39.81
C ALA A 228 15.34 -2.85 39.08
N ALA A 229 14.66 -3.16 37.96
CA ALA A 229 14.91 -4.38 37.19
C ALA A 229 15.92 -4.20 36.03
N GLU A 230 16.16 -2.96 35.59
CA GLU A 230 17.14 -2.64 34.54
C GLU A 230 18.55 -2.34 35.08
N SER A 231 18.70 -2.07 36.37
CA SER A 231 20.03 -2.00 36.97
C SER A 231 20.57 -3.40 37.30
N LYS A 232 21.62 -3.80 36.55
CA LYS A 232 22.57 -4.91 36.77
C LYS A 232 22.30 -6.23 36.01
N LEU A 233 22.19 -6.18 34.68
CA LEU A 233 22.73 -7.30 33.89
C LEU A 233 24.25 -7.12 33.77
N THR A 234 24.99 -7.99 34.46
CA THR A 234 26.45 -8.00 34.45
C THR A 234 26.98 -8.60 33.14
N ASP A 235 28.17 -8.20 32.72
CA ASP A 235 28.85 -8.81 31.57
C ASP A 235 29.08 -10.32 31.79
N ALA A 236 29.14 -10.76 33.05
CA ALA A 236 29.14 -12.18 33.40
C ALA A 236 27.83 -12.89 32.99
N GLN A 237 26.67 -12.25 33.17
CA GLN A 237 25.38 -12.80 32.73
C GLN A 237 25.26 -12.83 31.21
N VAL A 238 25.79 -11.83 30.51
CA VAL A 238 25.87 -11.81 29.04
C VAL A 238 26.77 -12.94 28.53
N LYS A 239 27.95 -13.10 29.13
CA LYS A 239 28.89 -14.18 28.80
C LYS A 239 28.30 -15.56 29.08
N GLN A 240 27.53 -15.71 30.16
CA GLN A 240 26.86 -16.96 30.47
C GLN A 240 25.73 -17.26 29.47
N ALA A 241 24.91 -16.27 29.13
CA ALA A 241 23.86 -16.43 28.12
C ALA A 241 24.42 -16.77 26.73
N ARG A 242 25.58 -16.21 26.34
CA ARG A 242 26.29 -16.61 25.11
C ARG A 242 26.68 -18.09 25.12
N LYS A 243 27.17 -18.60 26.26
CA LYS A 243 27.48 -20.04 26.42
C LYS A 243 26.22 -20.89 26.32
N ASP A 244 25.12 -20.44 26.91
CA ASP A 244 23.84 -21.14 26.88
C ASP A 244 23.24 -21.20 25.45
N LEU A 245 23.36 -20.11 24.69
CA LEU A 245 23.01 -20.05 23.27
C LEU A 245 23.88 -21.02 22.43
N LYS A 246 25.20 -21.02 22.67
CA LYS A 246 26.15 -21.94 22.01
C LYS A 246 25.87 -23.40 22.32
N ALA A 247 25.52 -23.72 23.56
CA ALA A 247 25.15 -25.07 23.97
C ALA A 247 23.90 -25.58 23.25
N GLN A 248 23.06 -24.67 22.74
CA GLN A 248 21.91 -24.99 21.89
C GLN A 248 22.23 -24.95 20.40
N GLY A 249 23.50 -24.98 20.00
CA GLY A 249 23.90 -25.03 18.59
C GLY A 249 23.78 -23.69 17.85
N LEU A 250 23.46 -22.59 18.54
CA LEU A 250 23.43 -21.25 17.95
C LEU A 250 24.85 -20.67 17.90
N ASN A 251 25.19 -19.97 16.82
CA ASN A 251 26.51 -19.36 16.67
C ASN A 251 26.66 -18.15 17.61
N GLU A 252 27.52 -18.26 18.63
CA GLU A 252 27.74 -17.23 19.65
C GLU A 252 28.17 -15.87 19.08
N LYS A 253 28.84 -15.84 17.92
CA LYS A 253 29.33 -14.62 17.27
C LYS A 253 28.28 -13.96 16.38
N ALA A 254 27.17 -14.64 16.11
CA ALA A 254 26.07 -14.09 15.31
C ALA A 254 25.24 -13.05 16.08
N PHE A 255 25.38 -13.00 17.43
CA PHE A 255 24.63 -12.10 18.29
C PHE A 255 25.54 -11.04 18.90
N THR A 256 25.12 -9.78 18.86
CA THR A 256 25.74 -8.66 19.59
C THR A 256 25.47 -8.77 21.10
N ASP A 257 26.28 -8.11 21.94
CA ASP A 257 26.07 -8.14 23.40
C ASP A 257 24.69 -7.62 23.79
N GLU A 258 24.19 -6.66 23.01
CA GLU A 258 22.85 -6.12 23.17
C GLU A 258 21.78 -7.17 22.85
N GLN A 259 21.88 -7.89 21.72
CA GLN A 259 20.95 -8.98 21.39
C GLN A 259 20.96 -10.09 22.45
N VAL A 260 22.11 -10.40 23.04
CA VAL A 260 22.19 -11.38 24.13
C VAL A 260 21.51 -10.86 25.40
N ARG A 261 21.67 -9.58 25.74
CA ARG A 261 20.94 -8.94 26.84
C ARG A 261 19.43 -9.03 26.64
N GLN A 262 18.95 -8.84 25.41
CA GLN A 262 17.53 -8.99 25.08
C GLN A 262 17.00 -10.42 25.30
N VAL A 263 17.78 -11.45 24.95
CA VAL A 263 17.42 -12.85 25.23
C VAL A 263 17.34 -13.11 26.74
N ILE A 264 18.24 -12.54 27.54
CA ILE A 264 18.21 -12.68 29.01
C ILE A 264 16.97 -12.00 29.60
N LEU A 265 16.64 -10.80 29.14
CA LEU A 265 15.45 -10.07 29.60
C LEU A 265 14.16 -10.82 29.24
N ARG A 266 14.10 -11.39 28.03
CA ARG A 266 12.99 -12.24 27.58
C ARG A 266 12.82 -13.47 28.45
N ALA A 267 13.91 -14.20 28.72
CA ALA A 267 13.92 -15.35 29.61
C ALA A 267 13.36 -15.01 30.99
N LYS A 268 13.83 -13.91 31.60
CA LYS A 268 13.33 -13.44 32.90
C LYS A 268 11.84 -13.07 32.88
N ARG A 269 11.37 -12.40 31.83
CA ARG A 269 9.97 -11.96 31.70
C ARG A 269 9.01 -13.14 31.52
N GLU A 270 9.43 -14.15 30.78
CA GLU A 270 8.61 -15.33 30.48
C GLU A 270 8.74 -16.43 31.56
N GLY A 271 9.52 -16.21 32.62
CA GLY A 271 9.82 -17.23 33.62
C GLY A 271 10.59 -18.43 33.06
N LYS A 272 11.28 -18.25 31.93
CA LYS A 272 12.02 -19.27 31.19
C LYS A 272 13.54 -19.09 31.40
N SER A 273 14.30 -20.13 31.10
CA SER A 273 15.76 -20.04 30.98
C SER A 273 16.18 -19.54 29.59
N VAL A 274 17.38 -18.99 29.49
CA VAL A 274 17.98 -18.59 28.20
C VAL A 274 18.05 -19.77 27.23
N LYS A 275 18.29 -20.99 27.72
CA LYS A 275 18.28 -22.22 26.92
C LYS A 275 16.92 -22.56 26.35
N GLN A 276 15.86 -22.42 27.14
CA GLN A 276 14.48 -22.65 26.67
C GLN A 276 14.06 -21.61 25.64
N VAL A 277 14.45 -20.36 25.84
CA VAL A 277 14.23 -19.30 24.84
C VAL A 277 15.06 -19.58 23.57
N ALA A 278 16.27 -20.11 23.72
CA ALA A 278 17.16 -20.47 22.60
C ALA A 278 16.62 -21.62 21.73
N ASP A 279 15.94 -22.60 22.34
CA ASP A 279 15.35 -23.74 21.63
C ASP A 279 14.18 -23.35 20.71
N GLU A 280 13.56 -22.18 20.93
CA GLU A 280 12.53 -21.63 20.04
C GLU A 280 13.10 -21.06 18.72
N PHE A 281 14.43 -20.97 18.59
CA PHE A 281 15.13 -20.48 17.39
C PHE A 281 15.71 -21.60 16.51
N LYS A 282 15.47 -22.87 16.85
CA LYS A 282 15.78 -24.04 16.02
C LYS A 282 14.60 -24.38 15.12
#